data_AF-A4CAD9-F1
#
_entry.id   AF-A4CAD9-F1
#
_cell.length_a   1.000
_cell.length_b   1.000
_cell.length_c   1.000
_cell.angle_alpha   90.00
_cell.angle_beta   90.00
_cell.angle_gamma   90.00
#
_symmetry.space_group_name_H-M   'P 1'
#
loop_
_entity.id
_entity.type
_entity.pdbx_description
1 polymer ?
#
loop_
_entity_poly.entity_id
_entity_poly.type
_entity_poly.pdbx_seq_one_letter_code
_entity_poly.pdbx_strand_id
1 'polypeptide(L)'
;MNNNKNILSASLAALFLVSAQSHACLTNEIESNNIESSANKGICSGTLIEGSMSRADIDWFEFNVSSAGEININLDHNSRDDFDWSLYQTSGSAVVQAQTSQVPETGSYQALGSGTYLLKVTRYSGSGWYDLTINYPEGNTEPPSNNTCEYGSRPSKSSTLKTYLLGDQADSCSELNTENGAVLLMGGGSDVDNAFINRVGPHVGQGADVVVLRTSGTDAYNDYLLGLLDANSVETLIVDSRNKANEPYVDWAIRSAEFVWVSGGDQSEYLNQWQGTSLQSALQYVFDKGGVIGGTSAGMALMANSIYDPDGIQGAVSNEVVTDFCHNTLQFNNRFVSVPMLDNSLTDTHFKERDRMGRSLVSLAHHATTSFAIAASEATSIFITTDGKGIVDGSAEVYILKESEQTIRKALNCGQAVEYSGISRIKLLAGDTYNFSNHSHIGSNITIGIDGRISNFYTPINPY
;
A
#
# COMPACT_ATOMS: atom_id res chain seq x y z
N MET A 1 -23.98 -64.05 -25.32
CA MET A 1 -24.10 -63.38 -24.02
C MET A 1 -22.74 -63.38 -23.36
N ASN A 2 -21.99 -62.29 -23.45
CA ASN A 2 -21.14 -61.74 -22.38
C ASN A 2 -20.43 -60.49 -22.91
N ASN A 3 -20.82 -59.36 -22.33
CA ASN A 3 -20.22 -58.05 -22.55
C ASN A 3 -18.88 -57.99 -21.81
N ASN A 4 -17.76 -57.90 -22.53
CA ASN A 4 -16.50 -57.44 -21.95
C ASN A 4 -16.41 -55.92 -22.14
N LYS A 5 -16.76 -55.16 -21.11
CA LYS A 5 -16.37 -53.75 -20.98
C LYS A 5 -14.96 -53.71 -20.39
N ASN A 6 -13.97 -53.42 -21.22
CA ASN A 6 -12.67 -52.96 -20.75
C ASN A 6 -12.81 -51.49 -20.34
N ILE A 7 -12.83 -51.23 -19.04
CA ILE A 7 -12.62 -49.89 -18.47
C ILE A 7 -11.12 -49.77 -18.26
N LEU A 8 -10.47 -48.94 -19.08
CA LEU A 8 -9.12 -48.47 -18.82
C LEU A 8 -9.18 -47.47 -17.66
N SER A 9 -8.63 -47.85 -16.51
CA SER A 9 -8.27 -46.92 -15.44
C SER A 9 -7.01 -46.17 -15.87
N ALA A 10 -7.16 -44.95 -16.37
CA ALA A 10 -6.05 -44.02 -16.54
C ALA A 10 -5.83 -43.31 -15.19
N SER A 11 -4.86 -43.81 -14.41
CA SER A 11 -4.27 -43.04 -13.31
C SER A 11 -3.51 -41.86 -13.91
N LEU A 12 -4.07 -40.67 -13.80
CA LEU A 12 -3.34 -39.43 -14.07
C LEU A 12 -2.59 -39.05 -12.79
N ALA A 13 -1.30 -39.36 -12.75
CA ALA A 13 -0.40 -38.86 -11.71
C ALA A 13 -0.27 -37.34 -11.90
N ALA A 14 -0.92 -36.57 -11.04
CA ALA A 14 -0.66 -35.15 -10.92
C ALA A 14 0.74 -34.97 -10.31
N LEU A 15 1.65 -34.37 -11.07
CA LEU A 15 2.86 -33.78 -10.52
C LEU A 15 2.41 -32.65 -9.58
N PHE A 16 2.53 -32.88 -8.27
CA PHE A 16 2.48 -31.80 -7.29
C PHE A 16 3.76 -30.99 -7.43
N LEU A 17 3.69 -29.89 -8.18
CA LEU A 17 4.58 -28.75 -7.96
C LEU A 17 4.05 -28.05 -6.72
N VAL A 18 4.70 -28.32 -5.58
CA VAL A 18 4.44 -27.64 -4.31
C VAL A 18 5.07 -26.25 -4.42
N SER A 19 4.25 -25.21 -4.58
CA SER A 19 4.65 -23.83 -4.32
C SER A 19 4.50 -23.57 -2.82
N ALA A 20 5.61 -23.34 -2.14
CA ALA A 20 5.66 -22.98 -0.73
C ALA A 20 5.21 -21.52 -0.56
N GLN A 21 4.27 -21.26 0.34
CA GLN A 21 3.86 -19.91 0.75
C GLN A 21 4.97 -19.33 1.63
N SER A 22 5.70 -18.35 1.12
CA SER A 22 6.84 -17.74 1.82
C SER A 22 6.39 -16.55 2.65
N HIS A 23 6.47 -16.66 3.98
CA HIS A 23 7.00 -15.51 4.71
C HIS A 23 8.39 -15.27 4.15
N ALA A 24 8.70 -14.06 3.68
CA ALA A 24 10.07 -13.76 3.26
C ALA A 24 10.93 -13.89 4.52
N CYS A 25 11.59 -15.04 4.65
CA CYS A 25 12.47 -15.33 5.74
C CYS A 25 13.51 -14.23 5.81
N LEU A 26 13.78 -13.74 7.02
CA LEU A 26 14.84 -12.78 7.22
C LEU A 26 16.14 -13.37 6.65
N THR A 27 16.68 -12.73 5.63
CA THR A 27 17.95 -13.14 4.99
C THR A 27 19.07 -12.16 5.27
N ASN A 28 18.76 -11.01 5.84
CA ASN A 28 19.69 -9.97 6.25
C ASN A 28 19.26 -9.43 7.61
N GLU A 29 20.21 -9.19 8.51
CA GLU A 29 19.92 -8.47 9.76
C GLU A 29 19.33 -7.07 9.50
N ILE A 30 18.57 -6.56 10.46
CA ILE A 30 17.97 -5.22 10.41
C ILE A 30 18.38 -4.44 11.66
N GLU A 31 19.16 -3.39 11.46
CA GLU A 31 19.57 -2.49 12.53
C GLU A 31 18.46 -1.48 12.90
N SER A 32 18.21 -1.16 14.18
CA SER A 32 18.96 -1.64 15.35
C SER A 32 18.27 -2.71 16.18
N ASN A 33 18.95 -3.84 16.34
CA ASN A 33 18.57 -4.99 17.17
C ASN A 33 19.53 -5.17 18.37
N ASN A 34 20.19 -4.09 18.79
CA ASN A 34 21.13 -4.02 19.91
C ASN A 34 20.60 -4.36 21.31
N ILE A 35 19.28 -4.53 21.45
CA ILE A 35 18.62 -4.89 22.70
C ILE A 35 17.54 -5.95 22.46
N GLU A 36 17.23 -6.74 23.49
CA GLU A 36 16.25 -7.83 23.43
C GLU A 36 14.89 -7.39 22.89
N SER A 37 14.39 -6.20 23.28
CA SER A 37 13.09 -5.70 22.84
C SER A 37 13.05 -5.26 21.37
N SER A 38 14.20 -5.14 20.70
CA SER A 38 14.30 -4.84 19.28
C SER A 38 14.85 -6.01 18.45
N ALA A 39 14.77 -7.23 18.99
CA ALA A 39 15.18 -8.45 18.30
C ALA A 39 14.53 -8.55 16.91
N ASN A 40 15.34 -8.90 15.91
CA ASN A 40 14.87 -9.20 14.56
C ASN A 40 13.95 -10.44 14.59
N LYS A 41 12.80 -10.32 13.91
CA LYS A 41 11.78 -11.38 13.82
C LYS A 41 11.71 -11.92 12.39
N GLY A 42 10.87 -12.93 12.17
CA GLY A 42 10.73 -13.54 10.84
C GLY A 42 11.88 -14.49 10.48
N ILE A 43 12.51 -15.07 11.49
CA ILE A 43 13.50 -16.13 11.34
C ILE A 43 12.79 -17.41 10.93
N CYS A 44 13.27 -18.06 9.88
CA CYS A 44 12.78 -19.36 9.44
C CYS A 44 13.83 -20.44 9.71
N SER A 45 13.40 -21.63 10.07
CA SER A 45 14.31 -22.74 10.34
C SER A 45 15.15 -23.09 9.11
N GLY A 46 16.48 -23.14 9.28
CA GLY A 46 17.43 -23.50 8.23
C GLY A 46 17.70 -22.41 7.18
N THR A 47 17.16 -21.20 7.37
CA THR A 47 17.46 -20.06 6.48
C THR A 47 18.74 -19.37 6.92
N LEU A 48 19.55 -18.96 5.94
CA LEU A 48 20.74 -18.15 6.12
C LEU A 48 20.37 -16.67 6.35
N ILE A 49 20.90 -16.09 7.42
CA ILE A 49 20.83 -14.67 7.74
C ILE A 49 22.24 -14.10 7.62
N GLU A 50 22.42 -13.17 6.68
CA GLU A 50 23.64 -12.38 6.55
C GLU A 50 23.61 -11.23 7.56
N GLY A 51 24.67 -11.10 8.35
CA GLY A 51 24.81 -10.02 9.33
C GLY A 51 26.23 -9.47 9.38
N SER A 52 26.44 -8.42 10.17
CA SER A 52 27.69 -7.66 10.24
C SER A 52 27.90 -7.09 11.62
N MET A 53 28.97 -7.54 12.28
CA MET A 53 29.26 -7.16 13.65
C MET A 53 30.33 -6.05 13.76
N SER A 54 29.97 -4.93 14.38
CA SER A 54 30.90 -3.86 14.75
C SER A 54 31.36 -3.95 16.22
N ARG A 55 32.20 -3.00 16.68
CA ARG A 55 32.83 -3.07 18.03
C ARG A 55 31.85 -3.00 19.20
N ALA A 56 30.70 -2.39 19.01
CA ALA A 56 29.69 -2.19 20.05
C ALA A 56 28.36 -2.88 19.73
N ASP A 57 28.31 -3.67 18.66
CA ASP A 57 27.10 -4.39 18.25
C ASP A 57 26.80 -5.61 19.10
N ILE A 58 25.51 -5.86 19.19
CA ILE A 58 24.87 -7.01 19.75
C ILE A 58 23.65 -7.29 18.89
N ASP A 59 23.52 -8.48 18.33
CA ASP A 59 22.38 -8.75 17.45
C ASP A 59 21.42 -9.70 18.15
N TRP A 60 20.20 -9.24 18.37
CA TRP A 60 19.13 -10.07 18.92
C TRP A 60 18.22 -10.56 17.79
N PHE A 61 17.84 -11.85 17.88
CA PHE A 61 16.91 -12.53 16.99
C PHE A 61 15.85 -13.27 17.81
N GLU A 62 14.59 -13.22 17.39
CA GLU A 62 13.46 -13.89 18.05
C GLU A 62 12.82 -14.90 17.10
N PHE A 63 12.64 -16.15 17.57
CA PHE A 63 12.02 -17.22 16.80
C PHE A 63 11.17 -18.13 17.70
N ASN A 64 10.23 -18.86 17.09
CA ASN A 64 9.29 -19.70 17.81
C ASN A 64 9.50 -21.18 17.50
N VAL A 65 9.75 -21.97 18.54
CA VAL A 65 9.80 -23.43 18.46
C VAL A 65 8.42 -23.97 18.74
N SER A 66 7.94 -24.85 17.87
CA SER A 66 6.55 -25.31 17.86
C SER A 66 6.27 -26.54 18.71
N SER A 67 7.30 -27.33 18.97
CA SER A 67 7.19 -28.63 19.62
C SER A 67 8.55 -29.03 20.18
N ALA A 68 8.55 -30.02 21.06
CA ALA A 68 9.80 -30.55 21.60
C ALA A 68 10.70 -31.08 20.46
N GLY A 69 11.97 -30.71 20.47
CA GLY A 69 12.94 -31.12 19.46
C GLY A 69 14.20 -30.27 19.51
N GLU A 70 15.13 -30.53 18.60
CA GLU A 70 16.46 -29.95 18.67
C GLU A 70 16.57 -28.62 17.92
N ILE A 71 17.05 -27.59 18.61
CA ILE A 71 17.48 -26.32 18.04
C ILE A 71 18.97 -26.43 17.76
N ASN A 72 19.41 -26.31 16.50
CA ASN A 72 20.80 -26.33 16.06
C ASN A 72 21.19 -24.97 15.51
N ILE A 73 22.24 -24.36 16.05
CA ILE A 73 22.74 -23.05 15.66
C ILE A 73 24.09 -23.23 14.97
N ASN A 74 24.27 -22.51 13.87
CA ASN A 74 25.52 -22.42 13.11
C ASN A 74 25.80 -20.96 12.79
N LEU A 75 26.89 -20.42 13.34
CA LEU A 75 27.38 -19.06 13.12
C LEU A 75 28.72 -19.13 12.40
N ASP A 76 28.74 -18.87 11.10
CA ASP A 76 29.97 -18.78 10.30
C ASP A 76 30.46 -17.34 10.22
N HIS A 77 31.77 -17.14 10.20
CA HIS A 77 32.38 -15.81 10.12
C HIS A 77 33.84 -15.91 9.64
N ASN A 78 34.52 -14.78 9.49
CA ASN A 78 35.93 -14.80 9.12
C ASN A 78 36.79 -15.48 10.20
N SER A 79 37.79 -16.27 9.80
CA SER A 79 38.75 -16.93 10.73
C SER A 79 39.66 -15.99 11.53
N ARG A 80 39.61 -14.68 11.26
CA ARG A 80 40.32 -13.64 12.03
C ARG A 80 39.42 -12.93 13.04
N ASP A 81 38.11 -13.16 12.95
CA ASP A 81 37.11 -12.61 13.85
C ASP A 81 36.67 -13.69 14.86
N ASP A 82 36.00 -13.29 15.92
CA ASP A 82 35.58 -14.19 17.00
C ASP A 82 34.22 -13.69 17.54
N PHE A 83 33.14 -14.29 17.03
CA PHE A 83 31.77 -13.95 17.40
C PHE A 83 31.15 -15.12 18.13
N ASP A 84 30.53 -14.81 19.26
CA ASP A 84 29.88 -15.75 20.17
C ASP A 84 28.36 -15.69 20.00
N TRP A 85 27.65 -16.74 20.42
CA TRP A 85 26.20 -16.68 20.54
C TRP A 85 25.65 -17.28 21.83
N SER A 86 24.48 -16.80 22.26
CA SER A 86 23.76 -17.28 23.43
C SER A 86 22.26 -17.41 23.14
N LEU A 87 21.69 -18.56 23.47
CA LEU A 87 20.27 -18.86 23.28
C LEU A 87 19.51 -18.73 24.61
N TYR A 88 18.32 -18.14 24.58
CA TYR A 88 17.46 -17.94 25.75
C TYR A 88 16.05 -18.49 25.47
N GLN A 89 15.38 -19.01 26.50
CA GLN A 89 13.97 -19.41 26.48
C GLN A 89 13.20 -18.42 27.36
N THR A 90 12.73 -17.30 26.78
CA THR A 90 12.25 -16.09 27.49
C THR A 90 13.33 -15.40 28.36
N SER A 91 13.22 -14.07 28.55
CA SER A 91 14.24 -13.21 29.20
C SER A 91 14.86 -13.84 30.46
N GLY A 92 16.19 -13.88 30.57
CA GLY A 92 16.86 -14.52 31.71
C GLY A 92 18.28 -15.00 31.40
N SER A 93 18.69 -16.11 32.04
CA SER A 93 19.99 -16.75 31.75
C SER A 93 19.92 -17.59 30.46
N ALA A 94 21.05 -17.70 29.75
CA ALA A 94 21.13 -18.50 28.54
C ALA A 94 20.89 -19.99 28.84
N VAL A 95 20.13 -20.67 27.98
CA VAL A 95 19.85 -22.11 28.06
C VAL A 95 20.97 -22.93 27.40
N VAL A 96 21.66 -22.34 26.43
CA VAL A 96 22.92 -22.82 25.85
C VAL A 96 23.65 -21.63 25.25
N GLN A 97 24.97 -21.72 25.13
CA GLN A 97 25.81 -20.72 24.49
C GLN A 97 27.05 -21.41 23.91
N ALA A 98 27.61 -20.83 22.86
CA ALA A 98 28.93 -21.16 22.36
C ALA A 98 29.79 -19.88 22.42
N GLN A 99 30.98 -20.01 22.99
CA GLN A 99 31.94 -18.93 23.19
C GLN A 99 33.35 -19.45 22.92
N THR A 100 33.60 -19.78 21.67
CA THR A 100 34.76 -20.53 21.19
C THR A 100 35.27 -19.90 19.91
N SER A 101 36.57 -20.05 19.64
CA SER A 101 37.17 -19.54 18.41
C SER A 101 36.98 -20.47 17.20
N GLN A 102 35.89 -21.26 17.16
CA GLN A 102 35.62 -22.20 16.05
C GLN A 102 34.89 -21.50 14.91
N VAL A 103 35.12 -21.95 13.67
CA VAL A 103 34.49 -21.41 12.47
C VAL A 103 34.01 -22.57 11.58
N PRO A 104 32.70 -22.76 11.38
CA PRO A 104 31.61 -22.07 12.07
C PRO A 104 31.54 -22.42 13.55
N GLU A 105 31.05 -21.50 14.37
CA GLU A 105 30.69 -21.79 15.75
C GLU A 105 29.29 -22.44 15.80
N THR A 106 29.21 -23.62 16.41
CA THR A 106 28.00 -24.44 16.39
C THR A 106 27.59 -24.91 17.78
N GLY A 107 26.32 -25.23 17.95
CA GLY A 107 25.80 -25.86 19.16
C GLY A 107 24.32 -26.19 19.04
N SER A 108 23.83 -27.02 19.97
CA SER A 108 22.45 -27.44 19.96
C SER A 108 21.79 -27.41 21.34
N TYR A 109 20.47 -27.31 21.34
CA TYR A 109 19.63 -27.34 22.53
C TYR A 109 18.38 -28.18 22.30
N GLN A 110 18.09 -29.08 23.22
CA GLN A 110 16.87 -29.88 23.18
C GLN A 110 15.72 -29.09 23.80
N ALA A 111 14.87 -28.48 22.97
CA ALA A 111 13.62 -27.87 23.41
C ALA A 111 12.69 -28.96 23.98
N LEU A 112 12.18 -28.72 25.19
CA LEU A 112 11.30 -29.66 25.89
C LEU A 112 9.82 -29.52 25.50
N GLY A 113 9.49 -28.49 24.72
CA GLY A 113 8.14 -28.15 24.30
C GLY A 113 8.16 -26.89 23.42
N SER A 114 6.99 -26.39 23.06
CA SER A 114 6.88 -25.14 22.32
C SER A 114 7.28 -23.93 23.16
N GLY A 115 7.76 -22.88 22.51
CA GLY A 115 8.11 -21.63 23.18
C GLY A 115 8.83 -20.64 22.28
N THR A 116 8.88 -19.39 22.73
CA THR A 116 9.66 -18.33 22.09
C THR A 116 11.10 -18.39 22.59
N TYR A 117 12.03 -18.31 21.65
CA TYR A 117 13.46 -18.29 21.90
C TYR A 117 14.07 -17.01 21.35
N LEU A 118 15.09 -16.53 22.06
CA LEU A 118 15.90 -15.40 21.64
C LEU A 118 17.33 -15.88 21.43
N LEU A 119 17.91 -15.59 20.27
CA LEU A 119 19.34 -15.76 20.03
C LEU A 119 20.00 -14.38 20.11
N LYS A 120 21.08 -14.31 20.86
CA LYS A 120 21.95 -13.14 20.95
C LYS A 120 23.29 -13.48 20.32
N VAL A 121 23.71 -12.73 19.31
CA VAL A 121 25.07 -12.78 18.76
C VAL A 121 25.87 -11.64 19.38
N THR A 122 27.10 -11.93 19.81
CA THR A 122 27.98 -10.96 20.46
C THR A 122 29.40 -11.09 19.97
N ARG A 123 30.14 -9.99 20.03
CA ARG A 123 31.53 -9.95 19.62
C ARG A 123 32.50 -10.23 20.77
N TYR A 124 33.37 -11.23 20.62
CA TYR A 124 34.58 -11.36 21.44
C TYR A 124 35.74 -10.54 20.83
N SER A 125 36.05 -10.76 19.55
CA SER A 125 37.10 -10.03 18.83
C SER A 125 36.79 -9.86 17.33
N GLY A 126 37.61 -9.12 16.58
CA GLY A 126 37.37 -8.91 15.14
C GLY A 126 36.35 -7.81 14.77
N SER A 127 35.87 -7.78 13.54
CA SER A 127 34.68 -7.04 13.07
C SER A 127 34.47 -7.36 11.59
N GLY A 128 33.23 -7.61 11.18
CA GLY A 128 32.96 -8.04 9.82
C GLY A 128 31.67 -8.83 9.74
N TRP A 129 31.48 -9.48 8.61
CA TRP A 129 30.29 -10.26 8.31
C TRP A 129 30.20 -11.54 9.18
N TYR A 130 28.98 -12.01 9.38
CA TYR A 130 28.68 -13.37 9.81
C TYR A 130 27.47 -13.94 9.06
N ASP A 131 27.43 -15.25 8.97
CA ASP A 131 26.39 -16.05 8.34
C ASP A 131 25.74 -16.91 9.43
N LEU A 132 24.50 -16.59 9.79
CA LEU A 132 23.77 -17.28 10.85
C LEU A 132 22.70 -18.19 10.25
N THR A 133 22.69 -19.45 10.69
CA THR A 133 21.62 -20.40 10.41
C THR A 133 21.13 -21.03 11.71
N ILE A 134 19.81 -21.02 11.94
CA ILE A 134 19.17 -21.67 13.08
C ILE A 134 18.20 -22.73 12.55
N ASN A 135 18.42 -23.99 12.86
CA ASN A 135 17.48 -25.08 12.55
C ASN A 135 16.72 -25.44 13.82
N TYR A 136 15.41 -25.55 13.79
CA TYR A 136 14.62 -25.93 14.97
C TYR A 136 13.36 -26.69 14.53
N PRO A 137 12.62 -27.32 15.47
CA PRO A 137 11.27 -27.80 15.22
C PRO A 137 10.36 -26.61 15.01
N GLU A 138 10.46 -26.04 13.82
CA GLU A 138 9.46 -25.16 13.29
C GLU A 138 8.16 -25.96 13.25
N GLY A 139 7.07 -25.30 13.55
CA GLY A 139 5.79 -25.99 13.44
C GLY A 139 5.71 -26.49 12.02
N ASN A 140 5.13 -27.66 11.83
CA ASN A 140 4.04 -27.59 10.88
C ASN A 140 3.21 -26.42 11.40
N THR A 141 3.26 -25.29 10.70
CA THR A 141 2.06 -24.49 10.58
C THR A 141 1.04 -25.52 10.08
N GLU A 142 0.35 -26.16 11.02
CA GLU A 142 -1.00 -26.59 10.77
C GLU A 142 -1.60 -25.33 10.13
N PRO A 143 -1.98 -25.39 8.83
CA PRO A 143 -2.58 -24.24 8.20
C PRO A 143 -3.65 -23.79 9.17
N PRO A 144 -3.70 -22.50 9.54
CA PRO A 144 -4.68 -22.06 10.51
C PRO A 144 -6.01 -22.65 10.08
N SER A 145 -6.67 -23.31 11.03
CA SER A 145 -8.01 -23.82 10.77
C SER A 145 -8.83 -22.62 10.30
N ASN A 146 -9.09 -22.63 8.99
CA ASN A 146 -9.74 -21.63 8.16
C ASN A 146 -8.80 -20.48 7.69
N ASN A 147 -8.45 -20.55 6.39
CA ASN A 147 -8.46 -19.38 5.49
C ASN A 147 -7.51 -18.19 5.82
N THR A 148 -6.18 -18.32 5.68
CA THR A 148 -5.25 -17.15 5.80
C THR A 148 -4.12 -17.05 4.76
N CYS A 149 -4.25 -17.69 3.59
CA CYS A 149 -3.71 -17.19 2.31
C CYS A 149 -2.29 -16.59 2.30
N GLU A 150 -1.30 -17.28 2.89
CA GLU A 150 0.11 -16.84 2.99
C GLU A 150 0.42 -15.71 4.01
N TYR A 151 -0.57 -14.96 4.51
CA TYR A 151 -0.35 -13.81 5.42
C TYR A 151 -0.17 -14.19 6.90
N GLY A 152 -0.22 -15.48 7.22
CA GLY A 152 -0.20 -15.98 8.58
C GLY A 152 -1.49 -15.66 9.36
N SER A 153 -1.52 -16.05 10.63
CA SER A 153 -2.69 -15.79 11.48
C SER A 153 -2.88 -14.30 11.73
N ARG A 154 -4.14 -13.86 11.67
CA ARG A 154 -4.54 -12.49 12.02
C ARG A 154 -4.04 -12.10 13.41
N PRO A 155 -3.21 -11.04 13.55
CA PRO A 155 -2.69 -10.61 14.84
C PRO A 155 -3.79 -10.21 15.82
N SER A 156 -3.44 -10.10 17.11
CA SER A 156 -4.37 -9.57 18.12
C SER A 156 -4.53 -8.05 17.95
N LYS A 157 -5.77 -7.58 17.89
CA LYS A 157 -6.11 -6.15 17.88
C LYS A 157 -5.76 -5.47 19.21
N SER A 158 -5.11 -4.30 19.15
CA SER A 158 -4.91 -3.44 20.33
C SER A 158 -6.23 -2.85 20.85
N SER A 159 -6.34 -2.69 22.17
CA SER A 159 -7.51 -2.05 22.81
C SER A 159 -7.79 -0.61 22.35
N THR A 160 -6.78 0.08 21.81
CA THR A 160 -6.88 1.46 21.33
C THR A 160 -7.34 1.57 19.87
N LEU A 161 -7.23 0.48 19.10
CA LEU A 161 -7.61 0.44 17.69
C LEU A 161 -9.10 0.13 17.56
N LYS A 162 -9.83 1.03 16.90
CA LYS A 162 -11.25 0.80 16.55
C LYS A 162 -11.32 0.17 15.17
N THR A 163 -11.93 -1.00 15.10
CA THR A 163 -12.19 -1.71 13.85
C THR A 163 -13.60 -2.27 13.88
N TYR A 164 -14.19 -2.35 12.70
CA TYR A 164 -15.52 -2.86 12.48
C TYR A 164 -15.46 -3.85 11.35
N LEU A 165 -15.54 -5.13 11.68
CA LEU A 165 -15.49 -6.21 10.72
C LEU A 165 -16.91 -6.74 10.52
N LEU A 166 -17.31 -6.86 9.26
CA LEU A 166 -18.55 -7.48 8.83
C LEU A 166 -18.23 -8.55 7.78
N GLY A 167 -18.82 -9.74 7.90
CA GLY A 167 -18.50 -10.89 7.03
C GLY A 167 -17.58 -11.90 7.73
N ASP A 168 -16.81 -12.67 6.94
CA ASP A 168 -15.89 -13.66 7.49
C ASP A 168 -14.68 -12.99 8.16
N GLN A 169 -14.14 -13.62 9.21
CA GLN A 169 -12.91 -13.18 9.86
C GLN A 169 -11.67 -13.74 9.20
N ALA A 170 -11.83 -14.86 8.49
CA ALA A 170 -10.80 -15.50 7.73
C ALA A 170 -10.77 -14.93 6.31
N ASP A 171 -9.56 -14.87 5.75
CA ASP A 171 -9.26 -14.34 4.42
C ASP A 171 -9.78 -15.31 3.34
N SER A 172 -10.40 -14.77 2.31
CA SER A 172 -10.99 -15.48 1.17
C SER A 172 -9.97 -16.19 0.29
N CYS A 173 -8.70 -15.77 0.33
CA CYS A 173 -7.61 -16.29 -0.49
C CYS A 173 -7.85 -16.14 -1.99
N SER A 174 -8.48 -15.04 -2.40
CA SER A 174 -8.75 -14.80 -3.81
C SER A 174 -7.43 -14.71 -4.60
N GLU A 175 -7.25 -15.56 -5.61
CA GLU A 175 -6.06 -15.51 -6.47
C GLU A 175 -6.10 -14.24 -7.33
N LEU A 176 -5.17 -13.32 -7.06
CA LEU A 176 -4.94 -12.12 -7.85
C LEU A 176 -3.83 -12.34 -8.88
N ASN A 177 -3.90 -11.62 -9.99
CA ASN A 177 -2.80 -11.58 -10.94
C ASN A 177 -1.74 -10.61 -10.43
N THR A 178 -0.61 -11.13 -9.96
CA THR A 178 0.51 -10.31 -9.45
C THR A 178 0.90 -9.23 -10.48
N GLU A 179 1.23 -8.03 -10.02
CA GLU A 179 1.57 -6.83 -10.83
C GLU A 179 0.43 -6.31 -11.74
N ASN A 180 -0.79 -6.86 -11.62
CA ASN A 180 -1.97 -6.37 -12.33
C ASN A 180 -2.86 -5.46 -11.47
N GLY A 181 -2.26 -4.63 -10.62
CA GLY A 181 -3.01 -3.73 -9.73
C GLY A 181 -3.87 -2.72 -10.49
N ALA A 182 -4.89 -2.19 -9.81
CA ALA A 182 -5.71 -1.12 -10.37
C ALA A 182 -6.05 -0.05 -9.35
N VAL A 183 -6.40 1.13 -9.85
CA VAL A 183 -6.73 2.30 -9.03
C VAL A 183 -8.13 2.81 -9.34
N LEU A 184 -8.90 3.06 -8.29
CA LEU A 184 -10.21 3.71 -8.38
C LEU A 184 -10.17 5.12 -7.77
N LEU A 185 -10.33 6.14 -8.62
CA LEU A 185 -10.35 7.54 -8.21
C LEU A 185 -11.79 8.07 -8.24
N MET A 186 -12.31 8.59 -7.11
CA MET A 186 -13.65 9.19 -7.02
C MET A 186 -13.64 10.65 -6.55
N GLY A 187 -14.44 11.48 -7.22
CA GLY A 187 -14.48 12.92 -6.98
C GLY A 187 -15.19 13.35 -5.69
N GLY A 188 -15.78 12.46 -4.91
CA GLY A 188 -16.57 12.80 -3.72
C GLY A 188 -18.07 12.93 -4.00
N GLY A 189 -18.84 13.39 -3.01
CA GLY A 189 -20.29 13.43 -3.09
C GLY A 189 -20.89 12.04 -2.88
N SER A 190 -21.85 11.64 -3.71
CA SER A 190 -22.35 10.26 -3.71
C SER A 190 -21.30 9.32 -4.31
N ASP A 191 -21.13 8.14 -3.71
CA ASP A 191 -20.24 7.12 -4.28
C ASP A 191 -20.83 6.53 -5.57
N VAL A 192 -19.96 5.95 -6.41
CA VAL A 192 -20.33 5.49 -7.76
C VAL A 192 -20.47 3.97 -7.78
N ASP A 193 -21.68 3.47 -7.55
CA ASP A 193 -21.99 2.03 -7.51
C ASP A 193 -21.45 1.26 -8.72
N ASN A 194 -21.65 1.82 -9.92
CA ASN A 194 -21.20 1.22 -11.18
C ASN A 194 -19.69 1.00 -11.23
N ALA A 195 -18.89 1.80 -10.54
CA ALA A 195 -17.45 1.62 -10.51
C ALA A 195 -17.07 0.40 -9.67
N PHE A 196 -17.75 0.19 -8.54
CA PHE A 196 -17.55 -1.02 -7.73
C PHE A 196 -18.04 -2.27 -8.47
N ILE A 197 -19.27 -2.26 -8.99
CA ILE A 197 -19.90 -3.42 -9.64
C ILE A 197 -19.21 -3.79 -10.96
N ASN A 198 -18.94 -2.81 -11.83
CA ASN A 198 -18.48 -3.09 -13.20
C ASN A 198 -16.95 -3.08 -13.34
N ARG A 199 -16.22 -2.60 -12.32
CA ARG A 199 -14.76 -2.48 -12.35
C ARG A 199 -14.10 -3.27 -11.23
N VAL A 200 -14.35 -2.89 -9.97
CA VAL A 200 -13.67 -3.50 -8.82
C VAL A 200 -14.02 -4.97 -8.71
N GLY A 201 -15.31 -5.32 -8.60
CA GLY A 201 -15.76 -6.71 -8.42
C GLY A 201 -15.19 -7.68 -9.47
N PRO A 202 -15.31 -7.39 -10.78
CA PRO A 202 -14.71 -8.23 -11.83
C PRO A 202 -13.18 -8.29 -11.80
N HIS A 203 -12.51 -7.27 -11.24
CA HIS A 203 -11.06 -7.22 -11.15
C HIS A 203 -10.52 -8.07 -9.98
N VAL A 204 -11.16 -7.96 -8.80
CA VAL A 204 -10.73 -8.70 -7.60
C VAL A 204 -11.35 -10.09 -7.46
N GLY A 205 -12.44 -10.36 -8.19
CA GLY A 205 -13.14 -11.63 -8.12
C GLY A 205 -14.27 -11.65 -7.08
N GLN A 206 -14.95 -12.80 -7.00
CA GLN A 206 -16.03 -13.02 -6.04
C GLN A 206 -15.47 -13.33 -4.65
N GLY A 207 -16.19 -12.92 -3.61
CA GLY A 207 -15.76 -13.19 -2.25
C GLY A 207 -14.49 -12.43 -1.86
N ALA A 208 -14.19 -11.29 -2.48
CA ALA A 208 -13.05 -10.46 -2.10
C ALA A 208 -13.17 -9.94 -0.66
N ASP A 209 -12.05 -9.77 0.02
CA ASP A 209 -11.94 -9.04 1.27
C ASP A 209 -11.67 -7.57 1.00
N VAL A 210 -12.44 -6.71 1.70
CA VAL A 210 -12.41 -5.27 1.51
C VAL A 210 -11.99 -4.59 2.80
N VAL A 211 -11.01 -3.70 2.74
CA VAL A 211 -10.65 -2.82 3.86
C VAL A 211 -11.04 -1.39 3.54
N VAL A 212 -11.69 -0.73 4.49
CA VAL A 212 -12.03 0.69 4.44
C VAL A 212 -11.16 1.45 5.43
N LEU A 213 -10.34 2.37 4.93
CA LEU A 213 -9.45 3.19 5.74
C LEU A 213 -10.05 4.55 6.03
N ARG A 214 -10.04 4.93 7.33
CA ARG A 214 -10.49 6.23 7.82
C ARG A 214 -9.62 6.69 9.01
N THR A 215 -9.60 7.98 9.30
CA THR A 215 -9.05 8.54 10.57
C THR A 215 -10.15 8.87 11.57
N SER A 216 -11.42 8.88 11.16
CA SER A 216 -12.56 9.12 12.04
C SER A 216 -13.85 8.54 11.45
N GLY A 217 -14.94 8.62 12.23
CA GLY A 217 -16.27 8.17 11.81
C GLY A 217 -16.58 6.74 12.21
N THR A 218 -17.35 6.05 11.37
CA THR A 218 -17.95 4.74 11.63
C THR A 218 -17.74 3.79 10.45
N ASP A 219 -18.31 2.60 10.55
CA ASP A 219 -18.39 1.52 9.56
C ASP A 219 -19.47 1.71 8.49
N ALA A 220 -19.83 2.96 8.16
CA ALA A 220 -20.91 3.26 7.22
C ALA A 220 -20.73 2.66 5.80
N TYR A 221 -19.51 2.24 5.45
CA TYR A 221 -19.22 1.55 4.20
C TYR A 221 -19.43 0.03 4.25
N ASN A 222 -19.46 -0.59 5.43
CA ASN A 222 -19.39 -2.05 5.55
C ASN A 222 -20.57 -2.74 4.88
N ASP A 223 -21.81 -2.48 5.33
CA ASP A 223 -23.02 -3.09 4.75
C ASP A 223 -23.14 -2.79 3.25
N TYR A 224 -22.81 -1.55 2.88
CA TYR A 224 -22.89 -1.06 1.50
C TYR A 224 -21.93 -1.81 0.57
N LEU A 225 -20.63 -1.86 0.89
CA LEU A 225 -19.63 -2.53 0.05
C LEU A 225 -19.76 -4.06 0.11
N LEU A 226 -20.17 -4.62 1.25
CA LEU A 226 -20.40 -6.07 1.38
C LEU A 226 -21.46 -6.51 0.38
N GLY A 227 -22.61 -5.83 0.35
CA GLY A 227 -23.71 -6.16 -0.54
C GLY A 227 -23.43 -5.80 -2.01
N LEU A 228 -22.71 -4.70 -2.26
CA LEU A 228 -22.48 -4.22 -3.61
C LEU A 228 -21.44 -5.06 -4.38
N LEU A 229 -20.44 -5.58 -3.68
CA LEU A 229 -19.37 -6.39 -4.26
C LEU A 229 -19.60 -7.89 -4.09
N ASP A 230 -20.62 -8.32 -3.34
CA ASP A 230 -20.77 -9.71 -2.88
C ASP A 230 -19.47 -10.20 -2.21
N ALA A 231 -18.94 -9.35 -1.32
CA ALA A 231 -17.65 -9.51 -0.68
C ALA A 231 -17.67 -10.59 0.41
N ASN A 232 -16.54 -11.21 0.69
CA ASN A 232 -16.40 -12.16 1.81
C ASN A 232 -16.43 -11.41 3.15
N SER A 233 -15.69 -10.30 3.21
CA SER A 233 -15.70 -9.41 4.35
C SER A 233 -15.49 -7.95 3.96
N VAL A 234 -15.96 -7.05 4.82
CA VAL A 234 -15.59 -5.64 4.81
C VAL A 234 -15.16 -5.24 6.22
N GLU A 235 -13.96 -4.69 6.34
CA GLU A 235 -13.44 -4.16 7.58
C GLU A 235 -13.13 -2.67 7.50
N THR A 236 -13.78 -1.87 8.32
CA THR A 236 -13.40 -0.47 8.52
C THR A 236 -12.34 -0.37 9.63
N LEU A 237 -11.20 0.24 9.33
CA LEU A 237 -10.13 0.57 10.28
C LEU A 237 -10.10 2.08 10.56
N ILE A 238 -10.18 2.47 11.84
CA ILE A 238 -10.01 3.87 12.27
C ILE A 238 -8.56 4.09 12.73
N VAL A 239 -7.72 4.58 11.82
CA VAL A 239 -6.28 4.77 12.00
C VAL A 239 -5.97 6.25 12.12
N ASP A 240 -6.18 6.82 13.31
CA ASP A 240 -6.04 8.25 13.64
C ASP A 240 -4.68 8.65 14.24
N SER A 241 -3.70 7.74 14.21
CA SER A 241 -2.37 7.98 14.77
C SER A 241 -1.31 7.13 14.08
N ARG A 242 -0.09 7.65 14.01
CA ARG A 242 1.07 6.90 13.51
C ARG A 242 1.30 5.57 14.24
N ASN A 243 0.99 5.49 15.54
CA ASN A 243 1.12 4.24 16.29
C ASN A 243 0.16 3.17 15.76
N LYS A 244 -1.11 3.53 15.55
CA LYS A 244 -2.11 2.63 14.95
C LYS A 244 -1.71 2.24 13.52
N ALA A 245 -1.14 3.17 12.75
CA ALA A 245 -0.68 2.91 11.38
C ALA A 245 0.51 1.94 11.30
N ASN A 246 1.20 1.69 12.42
CA ASN A 246 2.27 0.69 12.53
C ASN A 246 1.85 -0.54 13.35
N GLU A 247 0.57 -0.71 13.69
CA GLU A 247 0.11 -1.91 14.38
C GLU A 247 0.11 -3.12 13.43
N PRO A 248 0.64 -4.29 13.85
CA PRO A 248 0.64 -5.50 13.03
C PRO A 248 -0.76 -5.94 12.55
N TYR A 249 -1.79 -5.65 13.35
CA TYR A 249 -3.18 -5.92 12.96
C TYR A 249 -3.60 -5.13 11.71
N VAL A 250 -3.22 -3.86 11.64
CA VAL A 250 -3.57 -2.96 10.54
C VAL A 250 -2.80 -3.37 9.28
N ASP A 251 -1.50 -3.64 9.41
CA ASP A 251 -0.68 -4.14 8.29
C ASP A 251 -1.25 -5.46 7.74
N TRP A 252 -1.57 -6.43 8.60
CA TRP A 252 -2.15 -7.71 8.19
C TRP A 252 -3.48 -7.53 7.46
N ALA A 253 -4.42 -6.77 8.05
CA ALA A 253 -5.76 -6.59 7.47
C ALA A 253 -5.69 -5.94 6.08
N ILE A 254 -4.80 -4.97 5.90
CA ILE A 254 -4.61 -4.31 4.60
C ILE A 254 -3.98 -5.27 3.60
N ARG A 255 -2.89 -5.96 3.97
CA ARG A 255 -2.17 -6.86 3.05
C ARG A 255 -3.02 -8.06 2.61
N SER A 256 -3.88 -8.57 3.48
CA SER A 256 -4.76 -9.69 3.15
C SER A 256 -5.86 -9.28 2.18
N ALA A 257 -6.38 -8.05 2.26
CA ALA A 257 -7.49 -7.59 1.40
C ALA A 257 -7.16 -7.56 -0.11
N GLU A 258 -8.14 -7.84 -0.96
CA GLU A 258 -8.05 -7.66 -2.41
C GLU A 258 -8.43 -6.23 -2.83
N PHE A 259 -9.23 -5.54 -2.02
CA PHE A 259 -9.62 -4.15 -2.28
C PHE A 259 -9.47 -3.28 -1.03
N VAL A 260 -8.71 -2.18 -1.16
CA VAL A 260 -8.60 -1.17 -0.10
C VAL A 260 -9.18 0.17 -0.55
N TRP A 261 -10.17 0.64 0.20
CA TRP A 261 -10.91 1.87 -0.05
C TRP A 261 -10.60 2.95 1.00
N VAL A 262 -10.01 4.06 0.57
CA VAL A 262 -9.77 5.23 1.43
C VAL A 262 -10.97 6.18 1.35
N SER A 263 -11.66 6.34 2.47
CA SER A 263 -12.84 7.20 2.52
C SER A 263 -12.51 8.71 2.40
N GLY A 264 -13.54 9.52 2.17
CA GLY A 264 -13.43 10.98 2.28
C GLY A 264 -13.06 11.42 3.71
N GLY A 265 -12.50 12.63 3.83
CA GLY A 265 -11.96 13.13 5.08
C GLY A 265 -11.07 14.34 4.83
N ASP A 266 -9.97 14.41 5.58
CA ASP A 266 -8.91 15.40 5.39
C ASP A 266 -7.65 14.67 4.90
N GLN A 267 -7.16 15.02 3.71
CA GLN A 267 -5.99 14.37 3.14
C GLN A 267 -4.70 14.73 3.89
N SER A 268 -4.62 15.91 4.52
CA SER A 268 -3.49 16.29 5.37
C SER A 268 -3.41 15.41 6.60
N GLU A 269 -4.56 15.09 7.21
CA GLU A 269 -4.61 14.16 8.34
C GLU A 269 -4.17 12.75 7.93
N TYR A 270 -4.58 12.26 6.76
CA TYR A 270 -4.10 10.98 6.23
C TYR A 270 -2.58 10.97 6.05
N LEU A 271 -2.01 12.00 5.43
CA LEU A 271 -0.56 12.10 5.24
C LEU A 271 0.19 12.17 6.58
N ASN A 272 -0.28 13.01 7.52
CA ASN A 272 0.30 13.17 8.85
C ASN A 272 0.37 11.83 9.61
N GLN A 273 -0.71 11.04 9.57
CA GLN A 273 -0.77 9.79 10.32
C GLN A 273 -0.16 8.59 9.59
N TRP A 274 -0.16 8.57 8.25
CA TRP A 274 0.14 7.34 7.50
C TRP A 274 1.44 7.40 6.69
N GLN A 275 1.92 8.57 6.27
CA GLN A 275 3.15 8.66 5.45
C GLN A 275 4.37 8.14 6.25
N GLY A 276 5.15 7.26 5.66
CA GLY A 276 6.31 6.61 6.27
C GLY A 276 5.96 5.60 7.36
N THR A 277 4.82 4.92 7.26
CA THR A 277 4.37 3.89 8.23
C THR A 277 4.13 2.54 7.53
N SER A 278 4.00 1.47 8.30
CA SER A 278 3.64 0.13 7.78
C SER A 278 2.33 0.15 6.97
N LEU A 279 1.35 0.98 7.35
CA LEU A 279 0.11 1.14 6.59
C LEU A 279 0.36 1.58 5.14
N GLN A 280 1.24 2.57 4.92
CA GLN A 280 1.59 3.01 3.56
C GLN A 280 2.20 1.86 2.76
N SER A 281 3.14 1.13 3.36
CA SER A 281 3.77 -0.03 2.73
C SER A 281 2.78 -1.18 2.46
N ALA A 282 1.80 -1.38 3.35
CA ALA A 282 0.75 -2.37 3.16
C ALA A 282 -0.21 -1.98 2.01
N LEU A 283 -0.56 -0.69 1.90
CA LEU A 283 -1.39 -0.21 0.79
C LEU A 283 -0.66 -0.36 -0.55
N GLN A 284 0.65 -0.05 -0.59
CA GLN A 284 1.47 -0.30 -1.77
C GLN A 284 1.46 -1.79 -2.14
N TYR A 285 1.63 -2.67 -1.14
CA TYR A 285 1.63 -4.10 -1.35
C TYR A 285 0.33 -4.61 -1.99
N VAL A 286 -0.84 -4.09 -1.58
CA VAL A 286 -2.13 -4.45 -2.19
C VAL A 286 -2.15 -4.17 -3.69
N PHE A 287 -1.65 -3.00 -4.11
CA PHE A 287 -1.52 -2.68 -5.53
C PHE A 287 -0.55 -3.63 -6.24
N ASP A 288 0.63 -3.86 -5.64
CA ASP A 288 1.68 -4.69 -6.25
C ASP A 288 1.26 -6.17 -6.41
N LYS A 289 0.48 -6.71 -5.46
CA LYS A 289 -0.05 -8.09 -5.54
C LYS A 289 -1.23 -8.24 -6.52
N GLY A 290 -1.64 -7.18 -7.21
CA GLY A 290 -2.73 -7.23 -8.18
C GLY A 290 -4.11 -6.84 -7.66
N GLY A 291 -4.17 -6.26 -6.46
CA GLY A 291 -5.41 -5.80 -5.87
C GLY A 291 -5.83 -4.42 -6.37
N VAL A 292 -6.96 -3.94 -5.86
CA VAL A 292 -7.43 -2.58 -6.12
C VAL A 292 -7.13 -1.70 -4.92
N ILE A 293 -6.57 -0.52 -5.16
CA ILE A 293 -6.54 0.56 -4.18
C ILE A 293 -7.34 1.74 -4.72
N GLY A 294 -7.99 2.51 -3.86
CA GLY A 294 -8.73 3.66 -4.33
C GLY A 294 -9.24 4.53 -3.22
N GLY A 295 -9.92 5.61 -3.60
CA GLY A 295 -10.59 6.44 -2.62
C GLY A 295 -11.45 7.53 -3.23
N THR A 296 -12.19 8.18 -2.34
CA THR A 296 -13.09 9.28 -2.67
C THR A 296 -12.66 10.57 -1.98
N SER A 297 -12.79 11.72 -2.65
CA SER A 297 -12.42 13.02 -2.09
C SER A 297 -10.96 13.04 -1.59
N ALA A 298 -10.72 13.19 -0.27
CA ALA A 298 -9.39 13.08 0.33
C ALA A 298 -8.68 11.75 0.03
N GLY A 299 -9.41 10.63 -0.06
CA GLY A 299 -8.83 9.33 -0.41
C GLY A 299 -8.31 9.26 -1.86
N MET A 300 -9.00 9.93 -2.79
CA MET A 300 -8.51 10.07 -4.18
C MET A 300 -7.21 10.89 -4.24
N ALA A 301 -7.04 11.86 -3.34
CA ALA A 301 -5.84 12.70 -3.29
C ALA A 301 -4.58 11.86 -3.07
N LEU A 302 -4.65 10.85 -2.21
CA LEU A 302 -3.51 9.99 -1.85
C LEU A 302 -2.95 9.15 -3.02
N MET A 303 -3.73 8.97 -4.09
CA MET A 303 -3.32 8.16 -5.24
C MET A 303 -2.44 8.93 -6.24
N ALA A 304 -2.34 10.26 -6.12
CA ALA A 304 -1.60 11.09 -7.05
C ALA A 304 -0.09 11.04 -6.80
N ASN A 305 0.70 11.35 -7.82
CA ASN A 305 2.15 11.48 -7.65
C ASN A 305 2.53 12.77 -6.90
N SER A 306 1.75 13.85 -7.07
CA SER A 306 1.84 15.06 -6.25
C SER A 306 0.49 15.35 -5.61
N ILE A 307 0.47 15.36 -4.27
CA ILE A 307 -0.76 15.38 -3.48
C ILE A 307 -1.01 16.81 -2.99
N TYR A 308 -2.19 17.35 -3.27
CA TYR A 308 -2.59 18.65 -2.74
C TYR A 308 -2.85 18.57 -1.23
N ASP A 309 -2.01 19.25 -0.45
CA ASP A 309 -1.89 19.06 1.00
C ASP A 309 -1.79 20.43 1.70
N PRO A 310 -2.91 21.14 1.93
CA PRO A 310 -2.88 22.48 2.51
C PRO A 310 -2.37 22.51 3.97
N ASP A 311 -2.59 21.44 4.73
CA ASP A 311 -2.29 21.24 6.15
C ASP A 311 -2.58 22.42 7.10
N GLY A 312 -3.61 22.26 7.93
CA GLY A 312 -3.95 23.23 8.98
C GLY A 312 -4.46 24.60 8.50
N ILE A 313 -4.70 24.78 7.19
CA ILE A 313 -5.26 26.01 6.60
C ILE A 313 -6.43 25.71 5.67
N GLN A 314 -7.20 26.75 5.33
CA GLN A 314 -8.32 26.65 4.41
C GLN A 314 -7.85 26.22 3.01
N GLY A 315 -8.55 25.26 2.40
CA GLY A 315 -8.24 24.79 1.06
C GLY A 315 -8.34 25.91 0.00
N ALA A 316 -7.45 25.85 -0.98
CA ALA A 316 -7.30 26.79 -2.08
C ALA A 316 -8.61 27.00 -2.85
N VAL A 317 -8.93 28.28 -3.08
CA VAL A 317 -10.07 28.73 -3.88
C VAL A 317 -9.56 29.37 -5.17
N SER A 318 -10.16 29.01 -6.32
CA SER A 318 -9.67 29.41 -7.64
C SER A 318 -9.52 30.91 -7.81
N ASN A 319 -10.50 31.72 -7.37
CA ASN A 319 -10.45 33.17 -7.51
C ASN A 319 -9.38 33.85 -6.64
N GLU A 320 -8.88 33.18 -5.61
CA GLU A 320 -7.80 33.68 -4.75
C GLU A 320 -6.44 33.31 -5.35
N VAL A 321 -6.24 32.02 -5.65
CA VAL A 321 -4.93 31.51 -6.10
C VAL A 321 -4.53 31.96 -7.50
N VAL A 322 -5.47 32.38 -8.35
CA VAL A 322 -5.12 32.98 -9.65
C VAL A 322 -4.52 34.38 -9.50
N THR A 323 -4.71 35.05 -8.36
CA THR A 323 -4.19 36.41 -8.14
C THR A 323 -2.76 36.44 -7.58
N ASP A 324 -2.27 35.30 -7.07
CA ASP A 324 -0.90 35.12 -6.60
C ASP A 324 -0.44 33.69 -6.89
N PHE A 325 0.55 33.55 -7.78
CA PHE A 325 1.12 32.24 -8.12
C PHE A 325 1.55 31.44 -6.89
N CYS A 326 2.10 32.08 -5.85
CA CYS A 326 2.60 31.40 -4.65
C CYS A 326 1.66 31.53 -3.46
N HIS A 327 0.35 31.62 -3.71
CA HIS A 327 -0.65 31.68 -2.65
C HIS A 327 -0.42 30.57 -1.63
N ASN A 328 -0.40 30.91 -0.34
CA ASN A 328 0.02 30.03 0.75
C ASN A 328 -0.85 28.77 0.93
N THR A 329 -2.04 28.73 0.32
CA THR A 329 -2.94 27.57 0.30
C THR A 329 -2.56 26.52 -0.75
N LEU A 330 -1.58 26.79 -1.61
CA LEU A 330 -1.05 25.84 -2.59
C LEU A 330 0.18 25.15 -2.01
N GLN A 331 -0.08 24.03 -1.33
CA GLN A 331 0.94 23.18 -0.76
C GLN A 331 0.79 21.77 -1.34
N PHE A 332 1.92 21.12 -1.56
CA PHE A 332 1.98 19.83 -2.22
C PHE A 332 2.93 18.90 -1.46
N ASN A 333 2.49 17.67 -1.27
CA ASN A 333 3.29 16.59 -0.72
C ASN A 333 3.68 15.61 -1.83
N ASN A 334 4.75 14.85 -1.58
CA ASN A 334 5.17 13.79 -2.48
C ASN A 334 4.17 12.61 -2.43
N ARG A 335 4.28 11.71 -3.42
CA ARG A 335 3.44 10.52 -3.53
C ARG A 335 3.33 9.71 -2.23
N PHE A 336 2.12 9.22 -1.97
CA PHE A 336 1.83 8.28 -0.88
C PHE A 336 1.94 6.83 -1.37
N VAL A 337 1.41 6.52 -2.55
CA VAL A 337 1.58 5.22 -3.23
C VAL A 337 2.21 5.41 -4.61
N SER A 338 3.00 4.43 -5.03
CA SER A 338 3.61 4.35 -6.35
C SER A 338 2.68 3.61 -7.31
N VAL A 339 1.99 4.38 -8.15
CA VAL A 339 1.14 3.87 -9.23
C VAL A 339 1.75 4.37 -10.54
N PRO A 340 2.49 3.54 -11.29
CA PRO A 340 3.27 4.01 -12.44
C PRO A 340 2.44 4.77 -13.49
N MET A 341 1.18 4.40 -13.67
CA MET A 341 0.27 5.06 -14.62
C MET A 341 -0.15 6.47 -14.18
N LEU A 342 0.11 6.81 -12.91
CA LEU A 342 -0.17 8.11 -12.31
C LEU A 342 1.12 8.91 -12.07
N ASP A 343 2.26 8.49 -12.61
CA ASP A 343 3.48 9.29 -12.56
C ASP A 343 3.26 10.66 -13.20
N ASN A 344 3.78 11.71 -12.56
CA ASN A 344 3.55 13.11 -12.91
C ASN A 344 2.10 13.61 -12.78
N SER A 345 1.19 12.82 -12.21
CA SER A 345 -0.18 13.25 -11.98
C SER A 345 -0.34 14.13 -10.75
N LEU A 346 -1.34 15.00 -10.82
CA LEU A 346 -2.04 15.61 -9.69
C LEU A 346 -3.49 15.14 -9.71
N THR A 347 -4.18 15.20 -8.57
CA THR A 347 -5.62 14.97 -8.51
C THR A 347 -6.37 16.16 -7.92
N ASP A 348 -7.62 16.35 -8.34
CA ASP A 348 -8.55 17.26 -7.69
C ASP A 348 -9.96 16.63 -7.64
N THR A 349 -10.71 16.94 -6.59
CA THR A 349 -12.02 16.36 -6.26
C THR A 349 -13.08 17.46 -6.10
N HIS A 350 -14.36 17.11 -6.02
CA HIS A 350 -15.48 18.06 -5.94
C HIS A 350 -15.36 19.19 -6.98
N PHE A 351 -14.84 18.83 -8.15
CA PHE A 351 -14.07 19.74 -8.96
C PHE A 351 -14.93 20.88 -9.52
N LYS A 352 -16.03 20.51 -10.19
CA LYS A 352 -16.96 21.47 -10.78
C LYS A 352 -17.84 22.13 -9.71
N GLU A 353 -18.22 21.39 -8.68
CA GLU A 353 -19.10 21.86 -7.59
C GLU A 353 -18.48 23.01 -6.81
N ARG A 354 -17.15 23.03 -6.71
CA ARG A 354 -16.40 24.02 -5.92
C ARG A 354 -15.59 25.00 -6.79
N ASP A 355 -15.88 25.06 -8.08
CA ASP A 355 -15.15 25.83 -9.09
C ASP A 355 -13.62 25.72 -8.94
N ARG A 356 -13.07 24.51 -9.14
CA ARG A 356 -11.66 24.21 -8.90
C ARG A 356 -10.77 24.26 -10.15
N MET A 357 -11.30 24.66 -11.30
CA MET A 357 -10.50 24.77 -12.53
C MET A 357 -9.30 25.71 -12.38
N GLY A 358 -9.51 26.90 -11.81
CA GLY A 358 -8.44 27.88 -11.62
C GLY A 358 -7.34 27.35 -10.73
N ARG A 359 -7.68 26.79 -9.56
CA ARG A 359 -6.68 26.21 -8.66
C ARG A 359 -5.95 25.03 -9.30
N SER A 360 -6.62 24.15 -10.05
CA SER A 360 -5.93 23.04 -10.72
C SER A 360 -4.99 23.51 -11.81
N LEU A 361 -5.31 24.58 -12.54
CA LEU A 361 -4.40 25.17 -13.52
C LEU A 361 -3.19 25.84 -12.86
N VAL A 362 -3.38 26.55 -11.74
CA VAL A 362 -2.25 27.12 -10.99
C VAL A 362 -1.39 25.99 -10.39
N SER A 363 -2.00 24.96 -9.82
CA SER A 363 -1.30 23.76 -9.33
C SER A 363 -0.50 23.10 -10.46
N LEU A 364 -1.08 22.90 -11.64
CA LEU A 364 -0.37 22.35 -12.79
C LEU A 364 0.84 23.21 -13.19
N ALA A 365 0.71 24.53 -13.12
CA ALA A 365 1.80 25.46 -13.44
C ALA A 365 2.96 25.41 -12.43
N HIS A 366 2.75 24.95 -11.19
CA HIS A 366 3.82 24.67 -10.21
C HIS A 366 4.63 23.41 -10.52
N HIS A 367 4.14 22.58 -11.43
CA HIS A 367 4.74 21.29 -11.74
C HIS A 367 5.45 21.30 -13.10
N ALA A 368 6.20 20.23 -13.36
CA ALA A 368 6.89 20.03 -14.62
C ALA A 368 5.92 20.08 -15.81
N THR A 369 6.39 20.48 -16.98
CA THR A 369 5.56 20.59 -18.19
C THR A 369 4.99 19.25 -18.66
N THR A 370 5.55 18.14 -18.18
CA THR A 370 5.06 16.76 -18.43
C THR A 370 3.96 16.33 -17.46
N SER A 371 3.67 17.11 -16.42
CA SER A 371 2.61 16.82 -15.46
C SER A 371 1.22 17.00 -16.06
N PHE A 372 0.24 16.33 -15.45
CA PHE A 372 -1.17 16.44 -15.79
C PHE A 372 -2.03 16.35 -14.54
N ALA A 373 -3.22 16.95 -14.56
CA ALA A 373 -4.18 16.85 -13.47
C ALA A 373 -5.35 15.95 -13.85
N ILE A 374 -5.77 15.08 -12.95
CA ILE A 374 -7.01 14.29 -13.00
C ILE A 374 -8.00 14.92 -12.04
N ALA A 375 -9.00 15.59 -12.55
CA ALA A 375 -9.95 16.34 -11.76
C ALA A 375 -11.37 15.76 -11.89
N ALA A 376 -11.88 15.17 -10.82
CA ALA A 376 -13.18 14.50 -10.82
C ALA A 376 -14.24 15.35 -10.10
N SER A 377 -15.38 15.50 -10.76
CA SER A 377 -16.59 16.10 -10.15
C SER A 377 -17.25 15.11 -9.19
N GLU A 378 -18.17 15.60 -8.35
CA GLU A 378 -18.93 14.72 -7.46
C GLU A 378 -19.72 13.65 -8.23
N ALA A 379 -19.93 12.49 -7.60
CA ALA A 379 -20.64 11.35 -8.18
C ALA A 379 -20.06 10.85 -9.52
N THR A 380 -18.74 10.96 -9.68
CA THR A 380 -17.99 10.46 -10.84
C THR A 380 -16.67 9.82 -10.41
N SER A 381 -16.29 8.78 -11.15
CA SER A 381 -15.07 8.01 -10.93
C SER A 381 -14.28 7.78 -12.22
N ILE A 382 -13.00 7.46 -12.10
CA ILE A 382 -12.20 6.83 -13.15
C ILE A 382 -11.45 5.61 -12.57
N PHE A 383 -11.61 4.46 -13.21
CA PHE A 383 -10.91 3.22 -12.86
C PHE A 383 -9.77 2.97 -13.84
N ILE A 384 -8.57 2.73 -13.33
CA ILE A 384 -7.31 2.71 -14.10
C ILE A 384 -6.57 1.40 -13.86
N THR A 385 -6.29 0.66 -14.92
CA THR A 385 -5.50 -0.59 -14.90
C THR A 385 -4.03 -0.37 -15.26
N THR A 386 -3.17 -1.36 -14.99
CA THR A 386 -1.70 -1.27 -15.25
C THR A 386 -1.32 -1.11 -16.72
N ASP A 387 -2.20 -1.44 -17.67
CA ASP A 387 -2.04 -1.11 -19.09
C ASP A 387 -2.27 0.38 -19.41
N GLY A 388 -2.54 1.18 -18.37
CA GLY A 388 -2.82 2.61 -18.43
C GLY A 388 -4.24 2.93 -18.84
N LYS A 389 -5.13 1.97 -19.05
CA LYS A 389 -6.49 2.24 -19.50
C LYS A 389 -7.38 2.73 -18.34
N GLY A 390 -7.81 3.98 -18.44
CA GLY A 390 -8.84 4.59 -17.61
C GLY A 390 -10.23 4.48 -18.23
N ILE A 391 -11.25 4.14 -17.45
CA ILE A 391 -12.67 4.17 -17.84
C ILE A 391 -13.47 4.97 -16.80
N VAL A 392 -14.31 5.88 -17.28
CA VAL A 392 -15.15 6.73 -16.41
C VAL A 392 -16.50 6.08 -16.13
N ASP A 393 -16.96 6.18 -14.88
CA ASP A 393 -18.33 5.83 -14.45
C ASP A 393 -18.91 6.99 -13.62
N GLY A 394 -20.24 7.01 -13.45
CA GLY A 394 -20.94 8.03 -12.65
C GLY A 394 -21.82 8.97 -13.48
N SER A 395 -22.23 10.09 -12.89
CA SER A 395 -23.24 10.99 -13.48
C SER A 395 -22.70 12.34 -13.97
N ALA A 396 -21.46 12.69 -13.63
CA ALA A 396 -20.82 13.95 -13.98
C ALA A 396 -19.49 13.72 -14.72
N GLU A 397 -18.54 14.66 -14.61
CA GLU A 397 -17.34 14.70 -15.43
C GLU A 397 -16.04 14.32 -14.69
N VAL A 398 -15.13 13.64 -15.42
CA VAL A 398 -13.68 13.67 -15.14
C VAL A 398 -13.00 14.57 -16.16
N TYR A 399 -12.08 15.39 -15.69
CA TYR A 399 -11.28 16.27 -16.51
C TYR A 399 -9.80 15.87 -16.45
N ILE A 400 -9.15 15.80 -17.61
CA ILE A 400 -7.70 15.72 -17.71
C ILE A 400 -7.18 17.07 -18.19
N LEU A 401 -6.33 17.70 -17.39
CA LEU A 401 -5.68 18.98 -17.71
C LEU A 401 -4.20 18.71 -17.98
N LYS A 402 -3.69 19.12 -19.13
CA LYS A 402 -2.27 18.96 -19.48
C LYS A 402 -1.79 20.07 -20.40
N GLU A 403 -0.49 20.34 -20.36
CA GLU A 403 0.12 21.19 -21.37
C GLU A 403 0.01 20.58 -22.77
N SER A 404 -0.21 21.46 -23.74
CA SER A 404 -0.14 21.17 -25.17
C SER A 404 0.94 22.02 -25.85
N GLU A 405 1.16 21.80 -27.14
CA GLU A 405 2.02 22.67 -27.98
C GLU A 405 1.57 24.14 -28.01
N GLN A 406 0.32 24.42 -27.66
CA GLN A 406 -0.24 25.77 -27.58
C GLN A 406 0.03 26.46 -26.24
N THR A 407 0.66 25.76 -25.28
CA THR A 407 0.82 26.27 -23.91
C THR A 407 1.72 27.48 -23.84
N ILE A 408 1.27 28.49 -23.10
CA ILE A 408 2.02 29.71 -22.81
C ILE A 408 2.00 29.91 -21.29
N ARG A 409 3.17 29.76 -20.66
CA ARG A 409 3.46 30.13 -19.27
C ARG A 409 3.93 31.59 -19.22
N LYS A 410 2.99 32.55 -19.18
CA LYS A 410 3.33 33.98 -19.35
C LYS A 410 3.73 34.67 -18.05
N ALA A 411 3.01 34.43 -16.96
CA ALA A 411 3.31 35.04 -15.66
C ALA A 411 3.09 34.03 -14.54
N LEU A 412 4.20 33.48 -14.00
CA LEU A 412 4.25 32.45 -12.96
C LEU A 412 5.27 32.85 -11.87
N ASN A 413 5.11 34.04 -11.29
CA ASN A 413 6.00 34.55 -10.23
C ASN A 413 5.20 34.80 -8.95
N CYS A 414 5.80 34.51 -7.79
CA CYS A 414 5.19 34.82 -6.50
C CYS A 414 4.82 36.31 -6.38
N GLY A 415 3.67 36.60 -5.76
CA GLY A 415 3.15 37.95 -5.59
C GLY A 415 2.57 38.58 -6.86
N GLN A 416 2.41 37.81 -7.94
CA GLN A 416 1.81 38.25 -9.20
C GLN A 416 0.63 37.38 -9.60
N ALA A 417 -0.35 38.01 -10.25
CA ALA A 417 -1.46 37.31 -10.88
C ALA A 417 -0.95 36.37 -11.98
N VAL A 418 -1.58 35.19 -12.05
CA VAL A 418 -1.19 34.09 -12.93
C VAL A 418 -1.72 34.33 -14.34
N GLU A 419 -0.85 34.23 -15.34
CA GLU A 419 -1.23 34.15 -16.75
C GLU A 419 -0.72 32.83 -17.34
N TYR A 420 -1.63 31.89 -17.57
CA TYR A 420 -1.33 30.54 -18.03
C TYR A 420 -2.41 30.04 -18.99
N SER A 421 -2.05 29.85 -20.26
CA SER A 421 -3.04 29.56 -21.33
C SER A 421 -2.56 28.46 -22.27
N GLY A 422 -3.44 27.96 -23.13
CA GLY A 422 -3.06 26.94 -24.11
C GLY A 422 -3.14 25.51 -23.56
N ILE A 423 -3.84 25.33 -22.44
CA ILE A 423 -3.92 24.06 -21.73
C ILE A 423 -4.98 23.18 -22.39
N SER A 424 -4.64 21.93 -22.65
CA SER A 424 -5.59 20.95 -23.15
C SER A 424 -6.49 20.52 -21.98
N ARG A 425 -7.80 20.77 -22.12
CA ARG A 425 -8.83 20.31 -21.20
C ARG A 425 -9.64 19.23 -21.87
N ILE A 426 -9.40 17.99 -21.45
CA ILE A 426 -10.14 16.83 -21.92
C ILE A 426 -11.23 16.53 -20.91
N LYS A 427 -12.49 16.53 -21.35
CA LYS A 427 -13.66 16.20 -20.54
C LYS A 427 -14.14 14.80 -20.93
N LEU A 428 -14.23 13.94 -19.94
CA LEU A 428 -14.66 12.55 -20.02
C LEU A 428 -15.98 12.39 -19.26
N LEU A 429 -16.92 11.67 -19.86
CA LEU A 429 -18.20 11.28 -19.28
C LEU A 429 -18.24 9.76 -19.07
N ALA A 430 -19.28 9.25 -18.42
CA ALA A 430 -19.46 7.81 -18.22
C ALA A 430 -19.31 7.01 -19.52
N GLY A 431 -18.47 5.98 -19.50
CA GLY A 431 -18.11 5.16 -20.66
C GLY A 431 -16.92 5.68 -21.46
N ASP A 432 -16.53 6.95 -21.29
CA ASP A 432 -15.35 7.49 -21.96
C ASP A 432 -14.06 6.87 -21.41
N THR A 433 -13.07 6.77 -22.28
CA THR A 433 -11.76 6.20 -21.94
C THR A 433 -10.63 7.19 -22.12
N TYR A 434 -9.61 7.06 -21.28
CA TYR A 434 -8.33 7.76 -21.36
C TYR A 434 -7.19 6.79 -21.09
N ASN A 435 -6.20 6.69 -21.97
CA ASN A 435 -5.02 5.87 -21.70
C ASN A 435 -3.89 6.74 -21.13
N PHE A 436 -3.44 6.48 -19.92
CA PHE A 436 -2.44 7.27 -19.21
C PHE A 436 -1.01 7.07 -19.71
N SER A 437 -0.73 5.98 -20.43
CA SER A 437 0.60 5.69 -20.99
C SER A 437 0.87 6.45 -22.28
N ASN A 438 -0.15 6.67 -23.11
CA ASN A 438 -0.02 7.35 -24.41
C ASN A 438 -0.93 8.57 -24.59
N HIS A 439 -1.74 8.90 -23.57
CA HIS A 439 -2.70 10.01 -23.54
C HIS A 439 -3.77 9.99 -24.65
N SER A 440 -4.03 8.83 -25.28
CA SER A 440 -5.15 8.67 -26.21
C SER A 440 -6.49 8.68 -25.47
N HIS A 441 -7.53 9.25 -26.08
CA HIS A 441 -8.81 9.43 -25.43
C HIS A 441 -9.97 9.56 -26.43
N ILE A 442 -11.19 9.37 -25.95
CA ILE A 442 -12.43 9.64 -26.70
C ILE A 442 -13.21 10.85 -26.17
N GLY A 443 -12.76 11.45 -25.07
CA GLY A 443 -13.37 12.64 -24.46
C GLY A 443 -13.25 13.90 -25.33
N SER A 444 -14.11 14.88 -25.06
CA SER A 444 -14.10 16.18 -25.74
C SER A 444 -12.91 17.03 -25.26
N ASN A 445 -12.17 17.62 -26.20
CA ASN A 445 -10.99 18.42 -25.91
C ASN A 445 -11.18 19.87 -26.36
N ILE A 446 -10.87 20.83 -25.47
CA ILE A 446 -10.76 22.24 -25.81
C ILE A 446 -9.47 22.82 -25.22
N THR A 447 -9.03 23.95 -25.76
CA THR A 447 -7.97 24.76 -25.18
C THR A 447 -8.55 25.71 -24.14
N ILE A 448 -7.95 25.76 -22.95
CA ILE A 448 -8.32 26.69 -21.88
C ILE A 448 -7.12 27.50 -21.37
N GLY A 449 -7.40 28.51 -20.55
CA GLY A 449 -6.41 29.33 -19.87
C GLY A 449 -6.99 30.18 -18.76
N ILE A 450 -6.09 30.77 -17.98
CA ILE A 450 -6.37 31.70 -16.90
C ILE A 450 -5.57 33.01 -17.05
N ASP A 451 -6.22 34.14 -16.74
CA ASP A 451 -5.62 35.47 -16.54
C ASP A 451 -6.15 36.05 -15.22
N GLY A 452 -5.37 35.91 -14.15
CA GLY A 452 -5.74 36.33 -12.81
C GLY A 452 -5.84 37.84 -12.59
N ARG A 453 -5.58 38.67 -13.61
CA ARG A 453 -5.70 40.13 -13.52
C ARG A 453 -7.12 40.62 -13.78
N ILE A 454 -7.97 39.79 -14.36
CA ILE A 454 -9.35 40.13 -14.74
C ILE A 454 -10.35 39.39 -13.86
N SER A 455 -11.55 39.95 -13.69
CA SER A 455 -12.56 39.41 -12.76
C SER A 455 -13.13 38.07 -13.20
N ASN A 456 -13.29 37.84 -14.51
CA ASN A 456 -13.59 36.54 -15.08
C ASN A 456 -12.31 35.99 -15.70
N PHE A 457 -11.54 35.29 -14.88
CA PHE A 457 -10.18 34.89 -15.21
C PHE A 457 -10.11 33.70 -16.17
N TYR A 458 -11.22 33.05 -16.54
CA TYR A 458 -11.20 31.91 -17.46
C TYR A 458 -11.29 32.31 -18.94
N THR A 459 -10.56 31.60 -19.78
CA THR A 459 -10.76 31.59 -21.23
C THR A 459 -10.84 30.13 -21.72
N PRO A 460 -11.96 29.69 -22.32
CA PRO A 460 -13.23 30.41 -22.47
C PRO A 460 -13.90 30.67 -21.11
N ILE A 461 -14.92 31.53 -21.11
CA ILE A 461 -15.66 31.95 -19.89
C ILE A 461 -16.15 30.75 -19.06
N ASN A 462 -16.57 29.67 -19.71
CA ASN A 462 -16.91 28.42 -19.04
C ASN A 462 -15.89 27.34 -19.43
N PRO A 463 -14.98 26.95 -18.53
CA PRO A 463 -13.96 25.95 -18.83
C PRO A 463 -14.44 24.49 -18.67
N TYR A 464 -15.64 24.24 -18.12
CA TYR A 464 -16.17 22.91 -17.78
C TYR A 464 -16.89 22.17 -18.93
#